data_AF-A0A382JGJ6-F1
#
_entry.id   AF-A0A382JGJ6-F1
#
_cell.length_a   1.000
_cell.length_b   1.000
_cell.length_c   1.000
_cell.angle_alpha   90.00
_cell.angle_beta   90.00
_cell.angle_gamma   90.00
#
_symmetry.space_group_name_H-M   'P 1'
#
loop_
_entity.id
_entity.type
_entity.pdbx_description
1 polymer ?
#
loop_
_entity_poly.entity_id
_entity_poly.type
_entity_poly.pdbx_seq_one_letter_code
_entity_poly.pdbx_strand_id
1 'polypeptide(L)'
;AVIKELLFDYDSDGIELNFYTYSPFIGRKEVAEHISTLTNWLNEIRTLAREAAKLQKREKRIFVRIGTSLKGNLSMGHDIETWIKNELVDVLVAMPVKGDFGTDISDLQQIVNLTKHSQTKVIAGIDSVSSEQTPTVQRAAVANVYDAGVKGCMYHRYYPEPNRYPYSAGDTNRLRFLAYPDLIQHMDKTFHMGPGNDRGKSEKIFRVSPQLPQILSLSEQPTPINIYIADDIESKLSMGELWKCELRIMINSLMQNGDVSIVWNDKKIPPEKIRKADWIFQMRPRPDYVRGYRLHVPLEKDFLPKKGENTISISLNSKVPQLVLDIEITDIDIVVEYLPHKNAIRD
;
A
#
# COMPACT_ATOMS: atom_id res chain seq x y z
N ALA A 1 27.20 -7.39 20.91
CA ALA A 1 27.18 -6.60 22.16
C ALA A 1 25.81 -5.96 22.39
N VAL A 2 25.41 -4.98 21.58
CA VAL A 2 24.16 -4.20 21.77
C VAL A 2 22.89 -5.04 21.89
N ILE A 3 22.68 -6.04 21.03
CA ILE A 3 21.48 -6.90 21.10
C ILE A 3 21.37 -7.64 22.44
N LYS A 4 22.51 -8.09 22.99
CA LYS A 4 22.52 -8.78 24.28
C LYS A 4 22.13 -7.82 25.41
N GLU A 5 22.69 -6.62 25.41
CA GLU A 5 22.32 -5.56 26.36
C GLU A 5 20.80 -5.29 26.31
N LEU A 6 20.25 -5.05 25.11
CA LEU A 6 18.81 -4.77 24.92
C LEU A 6 17.88 -5.90 25.41
N LEU A 7 18.34 -7.15 25.33
CA LEU A 7 17.55 -8.31 25.75
C LEU A 7 17.64 -8.59 27.26
N PHE A 8 18.82 -8.40 27.86
CA PHE A 8 19.11 -8.83 29.23
C PHE A 8 19.05 -7.71 30.27
N ASP A 9 19.40 -6.48 29.89
CA ASP A 9 19.55 -5.38 30.85
C ASP A 9 18.30 -4.49 30.93
N TYR A 10 17.35 -4.68 30.00
CA TYR A 10 16.07 -3.99 29.98
C TYR A 10 14.89 -4.99 30.09
N ASP A 11 13.85 -4.61 30.82
CA ASP A 11 12.60 -5.37 30.99
C ASP A 11 11.66 -5.27 29.77
N SER A 12 12.24 -5.25 28.57
CA SER A 12 11.51 -5.21 27.31
C SER A 12 10.75 -6.51 27.02
N ASP A 13 9.69 -6.46 26.21
CA ASP A 13 9.02 -7.65 25.69
C ASP A 13 9.76 -8.30 24.51
N GLY A 14 10.92 -7.77 24.12
CA GLY A 14 11.63 -8.18 22.93
C GLY A 14 12.38 -7.05 22.23
N ILE A 15 12.76 -7.31 20.98
CA ILE A 15 13.46 -6.37 20.11
C ILE A 15 12.88 -6.38 18.71
N GLU A 16 13.04 -5.26 17.99
CA GLU A 16 12.78 -5.17 16.57
C GLU A 16 14.10 -4.98 15.80
N LEU A 17 14.31 -5.80 14.77
CA LEU A 17 15.43 -5.68 13.84
C LEU A 17 14.92 -5.07 12.53
N ASN A 18 15.42 -3.87 12.19
CA ASN A 18 15.00 -3.17 10.98
C ASN A 18 15.89 -3.55 9.76
N PHE A 19 15.52 -4.64 9.10
CA PHE A 19 16.14 -5.09 7.84
C PHE A 19 15.58 -4.36 6.60
N TYR A 20 14.54 -3.54 6.74
CA TYR A 20 13.96 -2.80 5.60
C TYR A 20 14.78 -1.56 5.25
N THR A 21 15.15 -0.76 6.25
CA THR A 21 15.74 0.57 6.02
C THR A 21 17.24 0.52 5.74
N TYR A 22 17.97 -0.41 6.34
CA TYR A 22 19.44 -0.37 6.40
C TYR A 22 20.15 -1.46 5.59
N SER A 23 19.38 -2.23 4.80
CA SER A 23 19.92 -3.34 4.01
C SER A 23 20.36 -2.93 2.59
N PRO A 24 21.27 -3.70 1.96
CA PRO A 24 21.91 -4.91 2.48
C PRO A 24 23.03 -4.62 3.50
N PHE A 25 23.20 -5.52 4.47
CA PHE A 25 24.31 -5.48 5.44
C PHE A 25 25.60 -6.09 4.91
N ILE A 26 25.52 -6.80 3.78
CA ILE A 26 26.62 -7.43 3.06
C ILE A 26 26.85 -6.66 1.76
N GLY A 27 28.10 -6.62 1.28
CA GLY A 27 28.41 -6.04 -0.03
C GLY A 27 27.54 -6.67 -1.13
N ARG A 28 26.91 -5.85 -1.99
CA ARG A 28 25.90 -6.31 -2.97
C ARG A 28 26.34 -7.49 -3.86
N LYS A 29 27.64 -7.62 -4.13
CA LYS A 29 28.22 -8.71 -4.94
C LYS A 29 28.38 -10.02 -4.18
N GLU A 30 28.43 -9.96 -2.84
CA GLU A 30 28.73 -11.08 -1.94
C GLU A 30 27.45 -11.57 -1.23
N VAL A 31 26.33 -10.87 -1.37
CA VAL A 31 25.05 -11.20 -0.68
C VAL A 31 24.69 -12.67 -0.86
N ALA A 32 24.77 -13.19 -2.08
CA ALA A 32 24.39 -14.57 -2.39
C ALA A 32 25.23 -15.60 -1.61
N GLU A 33 26.50 -15.30 -1.35
CA GLU A 33 27.45 -16.17 -0.64
C GLU A 33 27.24 -16.13 0.88
N HIS A 34 26.57 -15.08 1.39
CA HIS A 34 26.44 -14.80 2.82
C HIS A 34 24.98 -14.80 3.33
N ILE A 35 24.03 -15.32 2.57
CA ILE A 35 22.64 -15.54 3.02
C ILE A 35 22.63 -16.35 4.33
N SER A 36 23.40 -17.44 4.37
CA SER A 36 23.50 -18.30 5.56
C SER A 36 24.13 -17.58 6.75
N THR A 37 25.06 -16.64 6.53
CA THR A 37 25.67 -15.83 7.58
C THR A 37 24.62 -14.98 8.31
N LEU A 38 23.73 -14.30 7.58
CA LEU A 38 22.65 -13.51 8.20
C LEU A 38 21.62 -14.39 8.93
N THR A 39 21.27 -15.54 8.35
CA THR A 39 20.37 -16.51 9.00
C THR A 39 20.97 -17.07 10.29
N ASN A 40 22.27 -17.40 10.29
CA ASN A 40 22.98 -17.88 11.48
C ASN A 40 23.03 -16.80 12.57
N TRP A 41 23.29 -15.55 12.19
CA TRP A 41 23.24 -14.43 13.13
C TRP A 41 21.86 -14.27 13.76
N LEU A 42 20.78 -14.37 12.98
CA LEU A 42 19.42 -14.33 13.53
C LEU A 42 19.12 -15.51 14.47
N ASN A 43 19.68 -16.69 14.21
CA ASN A 43 19.59 -17.84 15.11
C ASN A 43 20.33 -17.62 16.43
N GLU A 44 21.49 -16.95 16.41
CA GLU A 44 22.20 -16.54 17.65
C GLU A 44 21.34 -15.56 18.47
N ILE A 45 20.70 -14.59 17.81
CA ILE A 45 19.79 -13.64 18.47
C ILE A 45 18.60 -14.39 19.10
N ARG A 46 18.00 -15.35 18.38
CA ARG A 46 16.92 -16.19 18.90
C ARG A 46 17.35 -16.98 20.15
N THR A 47 18.58 -17.46 20.17
CA THR A 47 19.14 -18.16 21.35
C THR A 47 19.26 -17.21 22.53
N LEU A 48 19.83 -16.01 22.33
CA LEU A 48 19.93 -14.98 23.37
C LEU A 48 18.56 -14.56 23.91
N ALA A 49 17.57 -14.39 23.04
CA ALA A 49 16.20 -14.03 23.45
C ALA A 49 15.58 -15.10 24.35
N ARG A 50 15.76 -16.39 24.03
CA ARG A 50 15.27 -17.51 24.86
C ARG A 50 15.96 -17.58 26.22
N GLU A 51 17.25 -17.27 26.29
CA GLU A 51 17.99 -17.20 27.56
C GLU A 51 17.51 -16.03 28.43
N ALA A 52 17.44 -14.82 27.86
CA ALA A 52 16.92 -13.64 28.54
C ALA A 52 15.49 -13.86 29.05
N ALA A 53 14.65 -14.53 28.25
CA ALA A 53 13.28 -14.81 28.64
C ALA A 53 13.15 -15.69 29.88
N LYS A 54 14.04 -16.70 30.02
CA LYS A 54 14.09 -17.55 31.21
C LYS A 54 14.57 -16.79 32.45
N LEU A 55 15.62 -15.98 32.30
CA LEU A 55 16.20 -15.22 33.41
C LEU A 55 15.23 -14.18 33.96
N GLN A 56 14.58 -13.42 33.07
CA GLN A 56 13.63 -12.37 33.46
C GLN A 56 12.20 -12.89 33.67
N LYS A 57 11.93 -14.17 33.40
CA LYS A 57 10.58 -14.78 33.44
C LYS A 57 9.56 -13.98 32.60
N ARG A 58 10.01 -13.51 31.44
CA ARG A 58 9.26 -12.65 30.52
C ARG A 58 9.52 -13.07 29.09
N GLU A 59 8.50 -13.23 28.27
CA GLU A 59 8.68 -13.58 26.86
C GLU A 59 9.51 -12.50 26.13
N LYS A 60 10.47 -12.91 25.30
CA LYS A 60 11.32 -12.02 24.51
C LYS A 60 11.09 -12.28 23.02
N ARG A 61 10.26 -11.44 22.40
CA ARG A 61 9.88 -11.55 21.00
C ARG A 61 10.90 -10.91 20.08
N ILE A 62 11.07 -11.47 18.89
CA ILE A 62 11.88 -10.90 17.82
C ILE A 62 10.92 -10.47 16.71
N PHE A 63 10.88 -9.16 16.50
CA PHE A 63 10.23 -8.55 15.37
C PHE A 63 11.27 -8.31 14.30
N VAL A 64 10.96 -8.59 13.03
CA VAL A 64 11.84 -8.31 11.90
C VAL A 64 11.07 -7.50 10.86
N ARG A 65 11.54 -6.28 10.58
CA ARG A 65 10.96 -5.42 9.56
C ARG A 65 11.58 -5.70 8.21
N ILE A 66 10.75 -6.05 7.24
CA ILE A 66 11.15 -6.50 5.90
C ILE A 66 10.34 -5.78 4.83
N GLY A 67 10.77 -5.84 3.57
CA GLY A 67 9.90 -5.46 2.46
C GLY A 67 8.88 -6.56 2.16
N THR A 68 7.84 -6.27 1.39
CA THR A 68 6.86 -7.31 1.01
C THR A 68 7.36 -8.23 -0.11
N SER A 69 8.31 -7.80 -0.93
CA SER A 69 8.87 -8.63 -2.00
C SER A 69 9.80 -9.72 -1.46
N LEU A 70 9.40 -10.99 -1.52
CA LEU A 70 10.25 -12.14 -1.12
C LEU A 70 11.56 -12.18 -1.92
N LYS A 71 11.47 -12.04 -3.25
CA LYS A 71 12.64 -11.97 -4.13
C LYS A 71 13.53 -10.77 -3.80
N GLY A 72 12.94 -9.61 -3.53
CA GLY A 72 13.68 -8.41 -3.15
C GLY A 72 14.43 -8.60 -1.83
N ASN A 73 13.79 -9.18 -0.82
CA ASN A 73 14.40 -9.55 0.45
C ASN A 73 15.58 -10.52 0.28
N LEU A 74 15.39 -11.60 -0.49
CA LEU A 74 16.45 -12.57 -0.76
C LEU A 74 17.65 -11.91 -1.46
N SER A 75 17.40 -10.96 -2.37
CA SER A 75 18.47 -10.19 -3.05
C SER A 75 19.27 -9.28 -2.12
N MET A 76 18.81 -9.07 -0.88
CA MET A 76 19.52 -8.37 0.19
C MET A 76 20.08 -9.31 1.26
N GLY A 77 19.91 -10.63 1.10
CA GLY A 77 20.41 -11.65 2.03
C GLY A 77 19.39 -12.10 3.07
N HIS A 78 18.14 -11.67 2.96
CA HIS A 78 17.09 -12.00 3.92
C HIS A 78 16.30 -13.22 3.44
N ASP A 79 16.66 -14.40 3.94
CA ASP A 79 15.97 -15.65 3.63
C ASP A 79 14.74 -15.83 4.53
N ILE A 80 13.68 -15.11 4.19
CA ILE A 80 12.44 -15.05 4.97
C ILE A 80 11.79 -16.43 5.12
N GLU A 81 11.86 -17.26 4.09
CA GLU A 81 11.30 -18.62 4.11
C GLU A 81 12.02 -19.48 5.15
N THR A 82 13.35 -19.47 5.16
CA THR A 82 14.13 -20.19 6.18
C THR A 82 13.89 -19.63 7.57
N TRP A 83 13.76 -18.31 7.72
CA TRP A 83 13.50 -17.69 9.02
C TRP A 83 12.15 -18.11 9.62
N ILE A 84 11.10 -18.17 8.79
CA ILE A 84 9.77 -18.66 9.18
C ILE A 84 9.85 -20.15 9.51
N LYS A 85 10.41 -20.97 8.60
CA LYS A 85 10.50 -22.43 8.75
C LYS A 85 11.22 -22.86 10.03
N ASN A 86 12.27 -22.12 10.41
CA ASN A 86 13.07 -22.42 11.59
C ASN A 86 12.58 -21.68 12.86
N GLU A 87 11.43 -20.97 12.78
CA GLU A 87 10.85 -20.20 13.89
C GLU A 87 11.87 -19.23 14.53
N LEU A 88 12.65 -18.55 13.68
CA LEU A 88 13.67 -17.59 14.11
C LEU A 88 13.05 -16.24 14.47
N VAL A 89 11.86 -15.93 13.99
CA VAL A 89 11.16 -14.64 14.13
C VAL A 89 9.76 -14.88 14.69
N ASP A 90 9.29 -14.02 15.60
CA ASP A 90 7.91 -14.12 16.11
C ASP A 90 6.95 -13.28 15.26
N VAL A 91 7.41 -12.11 14.79
CA VAL A 91 6.59 -11.19 13.99
C VAL A 91 7.40 -10.61 12.83
N LEU A 92 6.86 -10.76 11.62
CA LEU A 92 7.33 -10.03 10.44
C LEU A 92 6.53 -8.73 10.30
N VAL A 93 7.24 -7.59 10.27
CA VAL A 93 6.67 -6.29 9.93
C VAL A 93 6.87 -6.08 8.43
N ALA A 94 5.83 -6.35 7.64
CA ALA A 94 5.88 -6.31 6.19
C ALA A 94 5.61 -4.88 5.69
N MET A 95 6.66 -4.23 5.19
CA MET A 95 6.62 -2.88 4.63
C MET A 95 6.31 -2.91 3.13
N PRO A 96 5.48 -2.01 2.60
CA PRO A 96 5.22 -1.95 1.18
C PRO A 96 6.49 -1.52 0.42
N VAL A 97 6.64 -2.01 -0.81
CA VAL A 97 7.79 -1.69 -1.69
C VAL A 97 7.38 -1.06 -3.02
N LYS A 98 6.08 -1.02 -3.33
CA LYS A 98 5.49 -0.45 -4.56
C LYS A 98 4.50 0.69 -4.24
N GLY A 99 4.84 1.56 -3.30
CA GLY A 99 3.93 2.58 -2.77
C GLY A 99 3.40 2.19 -1.39
N ASP A 100 2.09 2.28 -1.18
CA ASP A 100 1.39 1.81 0.02
C ASP A 100 0.53 0.56 -0.28
N PHE A 101 -0.29 0.13 0.70
CA PHE A 101 -1.21 -1.01 0.55
C PHE A 101 -2.63 -0.61 0.12
N GLY A 102 -2.84 0.65 -0.27
CA GLY A 102 -4.12 1.21 -0.66
C GLY A 102 -4.69 0.58 -1.93
N THR A 103 -3.87 -0.04 -2.78
CA THR A 103 -4.32 -0.63 -4.05
C THR A 103 -3.64 -1.95 -4.45
N ASP A 104 -2.63 -2.43 -3.73
CA ASP A 104 -1.96 -3.72 -4.02
C ASP A 104 -1.50 -4.37 -2.71
N ILE A 105 -1.92 -5.62 -2.50
CA ILE A 105 -1.53 -6.47 -1.37
C ILE A 105 -0.98 -7.83 -1.80
N SER A 106 -0.74 -8.04 -3.10
CA SER A 106 -0.34 -9.33 -3.67
C SER A 106 0.93 -9.90 -3.01
N ASP A 107 1.97 -9.07 -2.86
CA ASP A 107 3.22 -9.46 -2.20
C ASP A 107 3.02 -9.68 -0.70
N LEU A 108 2.12 -8.92 -0.05
CA LEU A 108 1.79 -9.11 1.37
C LEU A 108 1.07 -10.45 1.60
N GLN A 109 0.12 -10.81 0.74
CA GLN A 109 -0.60 -12.08 0.80
C GLN A 109 0.35 -13.27 0.65
N GLN A 110 1.40 -13.17 -0.18
CA GLN A 110 2.42 -14.22 -0.29
C GLN A 110 3.13 -14.46 1.05
N ILE A 111 3.54 -13.39 1.75
CA ILE A 111 4.16 -13.51 3.09
C ILE A 111 3.18 -14.12 4.09
N VAL A 112 1.93 -13.62 4.13
CA VAL A 112 0.91 -14.17 5.04
C VAL A 112 0.70 -15.67 4.77
N ASN A 113 0.63 -16.07 3.50
CA ASN A 113 0.48 -17.47 3.12
C ASN A 113 1.65 -18.34 3.58
N LEU A 114 2.90 -17.86 3.50
CA LEU A 114 4.08 -18.58 4.01
C LEU A 114 4.01 -18.84 5.52
N THR A 115 3.37 -17.95 6.28
CA THR A 115 3.28 -18.08 7.75
C THR A 115 2.15 -18.99 8.25
N LYS A 116 1.23 -19.45 7.39
CA LYS A 116 0.01 -20.19 7.80
C LYS A 116 0.26 -21.44 8.64
N HIS A 117 1.42 -22.08 8.48
CA HIS A 117 1.80 -23.30 9.18
C HIS A 117 2.96 -23.08 10.17
N SER A 118 3.20 -21.83 10.55
CA SER A 118 4.23 -21.41 11.51
C SER A 118 3.61 -20.65 12.67
N GLN A 119 4.39 -20.41 13.73
CA GLN A 119 4.01 -19.49 14.82
C GLN A 119 4.32 -18.03 14.50
N THR A 120 5.10 -17.78 13.44
CA THR A 120 5.40 -16.43 12.97
C THR A 120 4.12 -15.70 12.55
N LYS A 121 3.92 -14.49 13.06
CA LYS A 121 2.81 -13.61 12.68
C LYS A 121 3.27 -12.56 11.68
N VAL A 122 2.37 -12.08 10.85
CA VAL A 122 2.62 -10.93 9.96
C VAL A 122 1.81 -9.74 10.45
N ILE A 123 2.45 -8.58 10.57
CA ILE A 123 1.78 -7.29 10.70
C ILE A 123 2.23 -6.38 9.55
N ALA A 124 1.32 -5.54 9.07
CA ALA A 124 1.63 -4.62 7.99
C ALA A 124 2.23 -3.31 8.51
N GLY A 125 3.30 -2.86 7.89
CA GLY A 125 3.79 -1.50 8.06
C GLY A 125 3.01 -0.54 7.18
N ILE A 126 2.37 0.45 7.79
CA ILE A 126 1.64 1.50 7.09
C ILE A 126 2.57 2.71 6.91
N ASP A 127 2.54 3.30 5.73
CA ASP A 127 3.23 4.56 5.44
C ASP A 127 2.34 5.74 5.86
N SER A 128 2.93 6.82 6.35
CA SER A 128 2.22 8.04 6.74
C SER A 128 2.74 9.29 6.02
N VAL A 129 3.74 9.15 5.16
CA VAL A 129 4.57 10.27 4.71
C VAL A 129 4.18 10.70 3.29
N SER A 130 3.12 11.49 3.19
CA SER A 130 2.75 12.33 2.04
C SER A 130 1.50 13.14 2.40
N SER A 131 1.29 14.29 1.76
CA SER A 131 0.01 15.02 1.82
C SER A 131 -1.17 14.19 1.29
N GLU A 132 -0.92 13.24 0.38
CA GLU A 132 -1.93 12.33 -0.18
C GLU A 132 -2.37 11.24 0.82
N GLN A 133 -1.64 11.02 1.92
CA GLN A 133 -1.96 10.01 2.94
C GLN A 133 -3.09 10.45 3.89
N THR A 134 -4.24 10.80 3.33
CA THR A 134 -5.42 11.27 4.08
C THR A 134 -6.05 10.15 4.93
N PRO A 135 -6.94 10.47 5.90
CA PRO A 135 -7.64 9.44 6.66
C PRO A 135 -8.43 8.43 5.80
N THR A 136 -9.01 8.84 4.67
CA THR A 136 -9.74 7.92 3.77
C THR A 136 -8.79 6.97 3.04
N VAL A 137 -7.62 7.44 2.61
CA VAL A 137 -6.57 6.61 2.00
C VAL A 137 -6.02 5.60 3.00
N GLN A 138 -5.76 6.05 4.22
CA GLN A 138 -5.29 5.18 5.30
C GLN A 138 -6.28 4.09 5.65
N ARG A 139 -7.58 4.41 5.71
CA ARG A 139 -8.62 3.38 5.91
C ARG A 139 -8.67 2.36 4.78
N ALA A 140 -8.45 2.78 3.53
CA ALA A 140 -8.35 1.85 2.39
C ALA A 140 -7.17 0.88 2.56
N ALA A 141 -5.99 1.41 2.89
CA ALA A 141 -4.81 0.59 3.16
C ALA A 141 -5.03 -0.37 4.35
N VAL A 142 -5.63 0.10 5.44
CA VAL A 142 -5.95 -0.75 6.60
C VAL A 142 -6.93 -1.86 6.21
N ALA A 143 -8.02 -1.53 5.49
CA ALA A 143 -8.97 -2.54 5.03
C ALA A 143 -8.28 -3.63 4.17
N ASN A 144 -7.44 -3.20 3.23
CA ASN A 144 -6.68 -4.09 2.37
C ASN A 144 -5.71 -5.01 3.13
N VAL A 145 -4.91 -4.47 4.07
CA VAL A 145 -3.95 -5.33 4.79
C VAL A 145 -4.65 -6.34 5.70
N TYR A 146 -5.78 -5.99 6.31
CA TYR A 146 -6.55 -6.94 7.11
C TYR A 146 -7.19 -8.02 6.25
N ASP A 147 -7.70 -7.68 5.05
CA ASP A 147 -8.20 -8.68 4.10
C ASP A 147 -7.07 -9.59 3.57
N ALA A 148 -5.83 -9.09 3.53
CA ALA A 148 -4.63 -9.91 3.28
C ALA A 148 -4.37 -10.98 4.36
N GLY A 149 -4.95 -10.83 5.55
CA GLY A 149 -4.84 -11.79 6.67
C GLY A 149 -3.79 -11.44 7.72
N VAL A 150 -3.28 -10.20 7.75
CA VAL A 150 -2.34 -9.75 8.79
C VAL A 150 -2.99 -9.78 10.18
N LYS A 151 -2.15 -9.87 11.23
CA LYS A 151 -2.60 -9.88 12.64
C LYS A 151 -2.61 -8.49 13.29
N GLY A 152 -2.27 -7.46 12.52
CA GLY A 152 -2.25 -6.08 12.93
C GLY A 152 -1.52 -5.23 11.91
N CYS A 153 -1.50 -3.92 12.15
CA CYS A 153 -0.69 -2.99 11.39
C CYS A 153 -0.09 -1.93 12.32
N MET A 154 0.97 -1.27 11.85
CA MET A 154 1.63 -0.20 12.60
C MET A 154 2.13 0.89 11.67
N TYR A 155 2.27 2.11 12.18
CA TYR A 155 3.09 3.11 11.51
C TYR A 155 4.57 2.89 11.87
N HIS A 156 5.37 2.58 10.85
CA HIS A 156 6.81 2.42 11.01
C HIS A 156 7.55 3.75 11.26
N ARG A 157 6.92 4.85 10.83
CA ARG A 157 7.19 6.26 11.10
C ARG A 157 5.83 6.96 11.14
N TYR A 158 5.63 7.90 12.06
CA TYR A 158 4.40 8.68 12.13
C TYR A 158 4.69 10.17 12.26
N TYR A 159 4.96 10.77 11.11
CA TYR A 159 5.29 12.20 10.97
C TYR A 159 4.40 12.78 9.87
N PRO A 160 3.09 13.00 10.15
CA PRO A 160 2.20 13.56 9.16
C PRO A 160 2.62 14.99 8.83
N GLU A 161 2.54 15.38 7.55
CA GLU A 161 2.80 16.75 7.15
C GLU A 161 1.85 17.72 7.89
N PRO A 162 2.34 18.86 8.41
CA PRO A 162 3.66 19.46 8.18
C PRO A 162 4.71 19.15 9.28
N ASN A 163 4.69 17.96 9.88
CA ASN A 163 5.57 17.53 10.99
C ASN A 163 5.43 18.38 12.25
N ARG A 164 4.18 18.62 12.68
CA ARG A 164 3.88 19.48 13.84
C ARG A 164 3.17 18.72 14.95
N TYR A 165 3.41 19.20 16.16
CA TYR A 165 2.66 18.88 17.37
C TYR A 165 2.00 20.17 17.89
N PRO A 166 0.76 20.16 18.40
CA PRO A 166 -0.12 19.00 18.55
C PRO A 166 -0.64 18.45 17.21
N TYR A 167 -1.00 17.17 17.21
CA TYR A 167 -1.60 16.50 16.06
C TYR A 167 -2.99 17.06 15.74
N SER A 168 -3.31 17.15 14.46
CA SER A 168 -4.63 17.54 13.99
C SER A 168 -5.67 16.43 14.22
N ALA A 169 -6.95 16.75 14.03
CA ALA A 169 -8.02 15.75 14.01
C ALA A 169 -7.79 14.70 12.90
N GLY A 170 -7.28 15.12 11.74
CA GLY A 170 -6.94 14.23 10.64
C GLY A 170 -5.84 13.24 11.02
N ASP A 171 -4.80 13.70 11.69
CA ASP A 171 -3.70 12.86 12.15
C ASP A 171 -4.20 11.83 13.16
N THR A 172 -4.92 12.30 14.19
CA THR A 172 -5.49 11.41 15.21
C THR A 172 -6.43 10.36 14.61
N ASN A 173 -7.22 10.72 13.60
CA ASN A 173 -8.10 9.79 12.89
C ASN A 173 -7.35 8.69 12.15
N ARG A 174 -6.14 8.95 11.63
CA ARG A 174 -5.31 7.92 10.99
C ARG A 174 -4.84 6.87 12.01
N LEU A 175 -4.51 7.29 13.23
CA LEU A 175 -4.05 6.40 14.30
C LEU A 175 -5.19 5.56 14.91
N ARG A 176 -6.34 6.19 15.15
CA ARG A 176 -7.42 5.63 15.99
C ARG A 176 -7.96 4.29 15.49
N PHE A 177 -7.98 4.09 14.17
CA PHE A 177 -8.67 2.97 13.55
C PHE A 177 -7.74 1.86 13.05
N LEU A 178 -6.42 1.96 13.27
CA LEU A 178 -5.47 0.96 12.80
C LEU A 178 -5.79 -0.46 13.27
N ALA A 179 -6.32 -0.63 14.48
CA ALA A 179 -6.61 -1.95 15.06
C ALA A 179 -8.06 -2.44 14.85
N TYR A 180 -8.89 -1.68 14.12
CA TYR A 180 -10.35 -1.87 14.09
C TYR A 180 -10.89 -1.97 12.66
N PRO A 181 -10.59 -3.07 11.94
CA PRO A 181 -11.05 -3.28 10.56
C PRO A 181 -12.59 -3.34 10.46
N ASP A 182 -13.27 -3.80 11.50
CA ASP A 182 -14.72 -3.83 11.64
C ASP A 182 -15.34 -2.43 11.64
N LEU A 183 -14.73 -1.48 12.35
CA LEU A 183 -15.22 -0.10 12.38
C LEU A 183 -15.02 0.61 11.04
N ILE A 184 -13.85 0.44 10.41
CA ILE A 184 -13.57 1.12 9.14
C ILE A 184 -14.37 0.55 7.98
N GLN A 185 -14.92 -0.66 8.08
CA GLN A 185 -15.70 -1.31 7.01
C GLN A 185 -16.87 -0.43 6.53
N HIS A 186 -17.40 0.44 7.39
CA HIS A 186 -18.52 1.34 7.09
C HIS A 186 -18.10 2.81 6.88
N MET A 187 -16.80 3.09 6.88
CA MET A 187 -16.27 4.44 6.72
C MET A 187 -15.78 4.69 5.31
N ASP A 188 -15.88 5.94 4.88
CA ASP A 188 -15.40 6.40 3.57
C ASP A 188 -13.93 6.00 3.34
N LYS A 189 -13.62 5.55 2.14
CA LYS A 189 -12.29 5.08 1.73
C LYS A 189 -11.90 5.67 0.38
N THR A 190 -10.59 5.83 0.20
CA THR A 190 -9.99 6.20 -1.08
C THR A 190 -8.88 5.21 -1.38
N PHE A 191 -9.13 4.26 -2.29
CA PHE A 191 -8.10 3.34 -2.76
C PHE A 191 -7.25 4.11 -3.77
N HIS A 192 -6.13 4.68 -3.29
CA HIS A 192 -5.29 5.61 -4.04
C HIS A 192 -4.01 4.92 -4.53
N MET A 193 -3.77 4.99 -5.84
CA MET A 193 -2.49 4.63 -6.45
C MET A 193 -1.89 5.89 -7.07
N GLY A 194 -0.81 6.40 -6.50
CA GLY A 194 -0.18 7.64 -6.96
C GLY A 194 1.28 7.77 -6.53
N PRO A 195 1.94 8.89 -6.85
CA PRO A 195 3.31 9.13 -6.44
C PRO A 195 3.39 9.22 -4.92
N GLY A 196 4.46 8.66 -4.35
CA GLY A 196 4.74 8.72 -2.92
C GLY A 196 6.18 9.14 -2.67
N ASN A 197 6.43 9.91 -1.62
CA ASN A 197 7.75 10.46 -1.31
C ASN A 197 8.83 9.38 -1.14
N ASP A 198 8.46 8.23 -0.57
CA ASP A 198 9.39 7.12 -0.31
C ASP A 198 9.35 6.01 -1.38
N ARG A 199 8.39 6.07 -2.31
CA ARG A 199 8.12 5.05 -3.33
C ARG A 199 9.34 4.74 -4.19
N GLY A 200 9.96 5.76 -4.79
CA GLY A 200 11.05 5.56 -5.76
C GLY A 200 12.37 5.02 -5.18
N LYS A 201 12.58 5.12 -3.86
CA LYS A 201 13.75 4.53 -3.19
C LYS A 201 13.56 3.03 -3.00
N SER A 202 12.42 2.62 -2.46
CA SER A 202 12.11 1.23 -2.17
C SER A 202 12.02 0.40 -3.46
N GLU A 203 11.42 0.93 -4.52
CA GLU A 203 11.31 0.25 -5.81
C GLU A 203 12.68 -0.16 -6.38
N LYS A 204 13.66 0.75 -6.32
CA LYS A 204 15.03 0.51 -6.78
C LYS A 204 15.77 -0.51 -5.92
N ILE A 205 15.62 -0.41 -4.59
CA ILE A 205 16.30 -1.31 -3.64
C ILE A 205 15.78 -2.75 -3.81
N PHE A 206 14.46 -2.90 -3.89
CA PHE A 206 13.79 -4.21 -3.98
C PHE A 206 13.62 -4.71 -5.43
N ARG A 207 14.05 -3.93 -6.43
CA ARG A 207 13.96 -4.23 -7.87
C ARG A 207 12.54 -4.57 -8.32
N VAL A 208 11.57 -3.80 -7.84
CA VAL A 208 10.16 -3.93 -8.22
C VAL A 208 9.77 -2.79 -9.16
N SER A 209 8.90 -3.09 -10.12
CA SER A 209 8.36 -2.10 -11.04
C SER A 209 6.98 -1.65 -10.57
N PRO A 210 6.74 -0.34 -10.44
CA PRO A 210 5.40 0.18 -10.20
C PRO A 210 4.46 0.01 -11.41
N GLN A 211 3.16 0.14 -11.16
CA GLN A 211 2.14 0.25 -12.22
C GLN A 211 2.02 1.70 -12.75
N LEU A 212 2.25 2.71 -11.90
CA LEU A 212 2.20 4.13 -12.25
C LEU A 212 3.53 4.86 -11.97
N PRO A 213 3.90 5.91 -12.73
CA PRO A 213 3.17 6.43 -13.88
C PRO A 213 3.21 5.47 -15.08
N GLN A 214 2.15 5.49 -15.88
CA GLN A 214 2.02 4.65 -17.09
C GLN A 214 1.81 5.54 -18.31
N ILE A 215 2.74 5.44 -19.27
CA ILE A 215 2.62 6.13 -20.56
C ILE A 215 1.48 5.49 -21.37
N LEU A 216 0.56 6.33 -21.83
CA LEU A 216 -0.53 5.92 -22.70
C LEU A 216 -0.05 5.90 -24.16
N SER A 217 -0.50 4.87 -24.88
CA SER A 217 -0.24 4.70 -26.30
C SER A 217 -1.55 4.55 -27.08
N LEU A 218 -1.47 4.74 -28.40
CA LEU A 218 -2.51 4.36 -29.35
C LEU A 218 -2.46 2.83 -29.53
N SER A 219 -2.74 2.08 -28.46
CA SER A 219 -2.72 0.60 -28.48
C SER A 219 -4.14 0.06 -28.32
N GLU A 220 -4.47 -0.93 -29.14
CA GLU A 220 -5.69 -1.74 -28.98
C GLU A 220 -5.60 -2.71 -27.79
N GLN A 221 -4.38 -2.95 -27.28
CA GLN A 221 -4.10 -3.81 -26.12
C GLN A 221 -3.30 -3.00 -25.08
N PRO A 222 -3.97 -2.08 -24.35
CA PRO A 222 -3.33 -1.35 -23.25
C PRO A 222 -2.92 -2.29 -22.11
N THR A 223 -1.76 -2.02 -21.50
CA THR A 223 -1.34 -2.75 -20.29
C THR A 223 -2.34 -2.48 -19.15
N PRO A 224 -2.94 -3.51 -18.56
CA PRO A 224 -3.89 -3.35 -17.47
C PRO A 224 -3.20 -2.89 -16.19
N ILE A 225 -3.91 -2.07 -15.43
CA ILE A 225 -3.59 -1.69 -14.06
C ILE A 225 -4.52 -2.45 -13.14
N ASN A 226 -3.94 -3.05 -12.11
CA ASN A 226 -4.55 -3.90 -11.11
C ASN A 226 -4.77 -3.09 -9.82
N ILE A 227 -5.99 -3.10 -9.29
CA ILE A 227 -6.39 -2.39 -8.08
C ILE A 227 -7.15 -3.35 -7.17
N TYR A 228 -6.58 -3.61 -6.00
CA TYR A 228 -7.20 -4.40 -4.95
C TYR A 228 -8.13 -3.57 -4.07
N ILE A 229 -9.36 -4.06 -3.89
CA ILE A 229 -10.40 -3.43 -3.07
C ILE A 229 -10.96 -4.45 -2.08
N ALA A 230 -10.62 -4.32 -0.80
CA ALA A 230 -11.12 -5.22 0.25
C ALA A 230 -12.62 -5.07 0.56
N ASP A 231 -13.20 -3.91 0.28
CA ASP A 231 -14.60 -3.63 0.57
C ASP A 231 -15.53 -4.39 -0.41
N ASP A 232 -16.58 -5.00 0.14
CA ASP A 232 -17.68 -5.57 -0.63
C ASP A 232 -18.72 -4.47 -0.97
N ILE A 233 -18.43 -3.71 -2.02
CA ILE A 233 -19.22 -2.54 -2.43
C ILE A 233 -20.65 -2.93 -2.84
N GLU A 234 -20.82 -4.08 -3.49
CA GLU A 234 -22.11 -4.57 -3.95
C GLU A 234 -23.03 -4.90 -2.76
N SER A 235 -22.49 -5.60 -1.76
CA SER A 235 -23.22 -5.85 -0.50
C SER A 235 -23.59 -4.54 0.19
N LYS A 236 -22.68 -3.55 0.24
CA LYS A 236 -22.95 -2.23 0.84
C LYS A 236 -24.06 -1.47 0.11
N LEU A 237 -24.14 -1.57 -1.21
CA LEU A 237 -25.26 -1.01 -1.98
C LEU A 237 -26.58 -1.70 -1.63
N SER A 238 -26.61 -3.04 -1.57
CA SER A 238 -27.84 -3.78 -1.26
C SER A 238 -28.39 -3.49 0.14
N MET A 239 -27.52 -3.16 1.10
CA MET A 239 -27.90 -2.73 2.45
C MET A 239 -28.35 -1.27 2.54
N GLY A 240 -28.21 -0.49 1.45
CA GLY A 240 -28.48 0.94 1.45
C GLY A 240 -27.45 1.77 2.22
N GLU A 241 -26.21 1.26 2.34
CA GLU A 241 -25.09 1.96 2.98
C GLU A 241 -24.23 2.71 1.97
N LEU A 242 -24.14 2.25 0.71
CA LEU A 242 -23.35 2.93 -0.31
C LEU A 242 -24.00 4.26 -0.72
N TRP A 243 -23.28 5.37 -0.53
CA TRP A 243 -23.68 6.68 -1.04
C TRP A 243 -23.12 6.94 -2.44
N LYS A 244 -21.82 6.72 -2.62
CA LYS A 244 -21.14 6.99 -3.88
C LYS A 244 -19.94 6.05 -4.06
N CYS A 245 -19.74 5.60 -5.30
CA CYS A 245 -18.50 4.98 -5.74
C CYS A 245 -18.04 5.67 -7.04
N GLU A 246 -16.81 6.17 -7.07
CA GLU A 246 -16.29 6.94 -8.19
C GLU A 246 -14.83 6.58 -8.48
N LEU A 247 -14.55 6.30 -9.76
CA LEU A 247 -13.21 6.17 -10.29
C LEU A 247 -12.70 7.55 -10.72
N ARG A 248 -11.50 7.91 -10.25
CA ARG A 248 -10.78 9.12 -10.66
C ARG A 248 -9.46 8.72 -11.29
N ILE A 249 -9.12 9.32 -12.43
CA ILE A 249 -7.87 9.03 -13.14
C ILE A 249 -7.21 10.35 -13.50
N MET A 250 -6.00 10.58 -13.00
CA MET A 250 -5.22 11.75 -13.38
C MET A 250 -4.38 11.42 -14.62
N ILE A 251 -4.62 12.15 -15.71
CA ILE A 251 -3.86 12.00 -16.97
C ILE A 251 -3.10 13.30 -17.25
N ASN A 252 -1.79 13.25 -17.14
CA ASN A 252 -0.89 14.35 -17.45
C ASN A 252 -0.68 14.50 -18.96
N SER A 253 -0.42 15.74 -19.38
CA SER A 253 -0.19 16.13 -20.78
C SER A 253 -1.35 15.84 -21.74
N LEU A 254 -2.52 15.41 -21.24
CA LEU A 254 -3.71 15.27 -22.06
C LEU A 254 -4.18 16.67 -22.50
N MET A 255 -4.35 16.84 -23.82
CA MET A 255 -4.87 18.09 -24.39
C MET A 255 -6.40 18.15 -24.26
N GLN A 256 -6.99 19.34 -24.41
CA GLN A 256 -8.45 19.55 -24.28
C GLN A 256 -9.27 18.65 -25.22
N ASN A 257 -8.79 18.43 -26.43
CA ASN A 257 -9.37 17.55 -27.45
C ASN A 257 -8.88 16.10 -27.37
N GLY A 258 -8.06 15.75 -26.37
CA GLY A 258 -7.55 14.41 -26.20
C GLY A 258 -8.63 13.49 -25.67
N ASP A 259 -8.94 12.43 -26.42
CA ASP A 259 -9.92 11.42 -26.03
C ASP A 259 -9.27 10.11 -25.64
N VAL A 260 -9.86 9.45 -24.63
CA VAL A 260 -9.41 8.16 -24.13
C VAL A 260 -10.57 7.18 -24.06
N SER A 261 -10.27 5.89 -24.17
CA SER A 261 -11.20 4.82 -23.84
C SER A 261 -10.80 4.15 -22.53
N ILE A 262 -11.76 3.92 -21.65
CA ILE A 262 -11.55 3.21 -20.39
C ILE A 262 -12.29 1.87 -20.46
N VAL A 263 -11.59 0.79 -20.09
CA VAL A 263 -12.18 -0.52 -19.83
C VAL A 263 -12.00 -0.81 -18.34
N TRP A 264 -13.09 -1.07 -17.64
CA TRP A 264 -13.14 -1.39 -16.22
C TRP A 264 -13.72 -2.79 -16.04
N ASN A 265 -12.98 -3.72 -15.45
CA ASN A 265 -13.40 -5.11 -15.26
C ASN A 265 -14.01 -5.72 -16.53
N ASP A 266 -13.26 -5.63 -17.63
CA ASP A 266 -13.64 -6.11 -18.98
C ASP A 266 -14.83 -5.39 -19.63
N LYS A 267 -15.39 -4.35 -19.00
CA LYS A 267 -16.49 -3.55 -19.53
C LYS A 267 -16.01 -2.17 -19.97
N LYS A 268 -16.28 -1.81 -21.22
CA LYS A 268 -15.99 -0.46 -21.72
C LYS A 268 -16.87 0.57 -21.00
N ILE A 269 -16.26 1.60 -20.43
CA ILE A 269 -16.97 2.75 -19.87
C ILE A 269 -17.52 3.58 -21.04
N PRO A 270 -18.84 3.85 -21.08
CA PRO A 270 -19.42 4.74 -22.08
C PRO A 270 -18.86 6.17 -21.95
N PRO A 271 -18.48 6.84 -23.06
CA PRO A 271 -17.89 8.18 -23.03
C PRO A 271 -18.73 9.22 -22.27
N GLU A 272 -20.06 9.12 -22.33
CA GLU A 272 -21.00 10.01 -21.64
C GLU A 272 -20.93 9.92 -20.11
N LYS A 273 -20.37 8.83 -19.57
CA LYS A 273 -20.10 8.68 -18.12
C LYS A 273 -18.76 9.28 -17.70
N ILE A 274 -17.91 9.68 -18.64
CA ILE A 274 -16.58 10.21 -18.35
C ILE A 274 -16.64 11.74 -18.31
N ARG A 275 -16.59 12.31 -17.11
CA ARG A 275 -16.45 13.75 -16.94
C ARG A 275 -14.97 14.13 -16.86
N LYS A 276 -14.52 15.08 -17.68
CA LYS A 276 -13.18 15.67 -17.60
C LYS A 276 -13.20 16.89 -16.66
N ALA A 277 -12.27 16.95 -15.72
CA ALA A 277 -11.98 18.14 -14.94
C ALA A 277 -10.62 18.70 -15.37
N ASP A 278 -10.57 19.98 -15.71
CA ASP A 278 -9.34 20.67 -16.09
C ASP A 278 -8.51 20.98 -14.83
N TRP A 279 -7.28 20.44 -14.80
CA TRP A 279 -6.29 20.72 -13.75
C TRP A 279 -5.10 21.55 -14.27
N ILE A 280 -5.10 21.92 -15.56
CA ILE A 280 -4.11 22.79 -16.19
C ILE A 280 -4.38 24.24 -15.80
N PHE A 281 -5.60 24.73 -16.08
CA PHE A 281 -5.98 26.13 -15.93
C PHE A 281 -6.92 26.34 -14.74
N GLN A 282 -6.41 26.14 -13.52
CA GLN A 282 -7.18 26.45 -12.31
C GLN A 282 -6.43 27.35 -11.33
N MET A 283 -7.20 28.15 -10.59
CA MET A 283 -6.71 29.05 -9.54
C MET A 283 -6.64 28.38 -8.16
N ARG A 284 -7.05 27.12 -8.02
CA ARG A 284 -7.00 26.41 -6.73
C ARG A 284 -5.63 25.76 -6.54
N PRO A 285 -5.18 25.58 -5.28
CA PRO A 285 -4.01 24.78 -4.99
C PRO A 285 -4.14 23.39 -5.61
N ARG A 286 -3.04 22.91 -6.22
CA ARG A 286 -2.91 21.56 -6.75
C ARG A 286 -1.51 21.03 -6.47
N PRO A 287 -1.32 19.70 -6.42
CA PRO A 287 0.02 19.15 -6.37
C PRO A 287 0.85 19.57 -7.58
N ASP A 288 2.16 19.79 -7.38
CA ASP A 288 3.06 20.32 -8.40
C ASP A 288 3.18 19.41 -9.64
N TYR A 289 3.03 18.10 -9.41
CA TYR A 289 3.14 17.06 -10.43
C TYR A 289 1.91 16.96 -11.34
N VAL A 290 0.77 17.56 -10.95
CA VAL A 290 -0.50 17.43 -11.68
C VAL A 290 -0.58 18.47 -12.80
N ARG A 291 -0.52 18.04 -14.07
CA ARG A 291 -0.60 18.90 -15.26
C ARG A 291 -1.38 18.22 -16.38
N GLY A 292 -2.71 18.25 -16.30
CA GLY A 292 -3.57 17.66 -17.32
C GLY A 292 -5.04 17.64 -16.92
N TYR A 293 -5.73 16.55 -17.22
CA TYR A 293 -7.14 16.37 -16.88
C TYR A 293 -7.33 15.23 -15.90
N ARG A 294 -8.22 15.43 -14.93
CA ARG A 294 -8.71 14.34 -14.09
C ARG A 294 -10.05 13.85 -14.63
N LEU A 295 -10.10 12.57 -14.97
CA LEU A 295 -11.33 11.91 -15.37
C LEU A 295 -12.11 11.51 -14.12
N HIS A 296 -13.42 11.70 -14.14
CA HIS A 296 -14.36 11.27 -13.10
C HIS A 296 -15.39 10.35 -13.73
N VAL A 297 -15.49 9.13 -13.21
CA VAL A 297 -16.40 8.10 -13.70
C VAL A 297 -17.22 7.56 -12.52
N PRO A 298 -18.54 7.78 -12.48
CA PRO A 298 -19.40 7.14 -11.48
C PRO A 298 -19.45 5.63 -11.74
N LEU A 299 -19.11 4.84 -10.73
CA LEU A 299 -19.17 3.39 -10.77
C LEU A 299 -20.48 2.94 -10.16
N GLU A 300 -21.47 2.66 -11.00
CA GLU A 300 -22.82 2.27 -10.59
C GLU A 300 -23.24 0.96 -11.27
N LYS A 301 -24.14 0.20 -10.62
CA LYS A 301 -24.71 -1.04 -11.15
C LYS A 301 -23.60 -1.99 -11.61
N ASP A 302 -23.61 -2.32 -12.90
CA ASP A 302 -22.67 -3.22 -13.57
C ASP A 302 -21.20 -2.79 -13.54
N PHE A 303 -20.92 -1.56 -13.14
CA PHE A 303 -19.56 -1.01 -13.02
C PHE A 303 -19.05 -0.94 -11.58
N LEU A 304 -19.82 -1.39 -10.58
CA LEU A 304 -19.34 -1.42 -9.20
C LEU A 304 -18.07 -2.27 -9.09
N PRO A 305 -17.11 -1.86 -8.25
CA PRO A 305 -15.94 -2.69 -7.98
C PRO A 305 -16.33 -4.01 -7.33
N LYS A 306 -15.61 -5.07 -7.71
CA LYS A 306 -15.68 -6.37 -7.06
C LYS A 306 -14.83 -6.34 -5.79
N LYS A 307 -15.20 -7.10 -4.76
CA LYS A 307 -14.27 -7.40 -3.67
C LYS A 307 -13.08 -8.19 -4.24
N GLY A 308 -11.87 -7.73 -3.93
CA GLY A 308 -10.62 -8.29 -4.43
C GLY A 308 -10.04 -7.51 -5.61
N GLU A 309 -9.48 -8.23 -6.57
CA GLU A 309 -8.76 -7.64 -7.70
C GLU A 309 -9.71 -7.05 -8.74
N ASN A 310 -9.46 -5.81 -9.14
CA ASN A 310 -10.15 -5.11 -10.22
C ASN A 310 -9.13 -4.65 -11.26
N THR A 311 -9.55 -4.62 -12.52
CA THR A 311 -8.67 -4.25 -13.63
C THR A 311 -9.17 -3.00 -14.33
N ILE A 312 -8.23 -2.10 -14.65
CA ILE A 312 -8.49 -0.93 -15.47
C ILE A 312 -7.48 -0.84 -16.61
N SER A 313 -7.99 -0.59 -17.80
CA SER A 313 -7.19 -0.36 -19.00
C SER A 313 -7.61 0.95 -19.65
N ILE A 314 -6.62 1.77 -20.01
CA ILE A 314 -6.85 3.07 -20.65
C ILE A 314 -6.03 3.13 -21.94
N SER A 315 -6.66 3.53 -23.04
CA SER A 315 -6.00 3.79 -24.32
C SER A 315 -6.26 5.21 -24.80
N LEU A 316 -5.30 5.78 -25.53
CA LEU A 316 -5.54 6.99 -26.30
C LEU A 316 -6.38 6.63 -27.53
N ASN A 317 -7.38 7.45 -27.84
CA ASN A 317 -8.09 7.38 -29.11
C ASN A 317 -7.39 8.22 -30.19
N SER A 318 -6.66 9.26 -29.76
CA SER A 318 -5.93 10.18 -30.66
C SER A 318 -4.78 10.85 -29.92
N LYS A 319 -3.67 11.11 -30.63
CA LYS A 319 -2.57 11.96 -30.15
C LYS A 319 -2.33 13.11 -31.13
N VAL A 320 -2.26 14.33 -30.61
CA VAL A 320 -1.93 15.51 -31.42
C VAL A 320 -0.48 15.37 -31.92
N PRO A 321 -0.21 15.42 -33.24
CA PRO A 321 1.12 15.15 -33.78
C PRO A 321 2.23 16.08 -33.25
N GLN A 322 1.88 17.31 -32.90
CA GLN A 322 2.81 18.32 -32.39
C GLN A 322 3.11 18.15 -30.89
N LEU A 323 2.39 17.27 -30.18
CA LEU A 323 2.63 17.03 -28.75
C LEU A 323 3.85 16.14 -28.56
N VAL A 324 4.96 16.75 -28.15
CA VAL A 324 6.24 16.07 -27.89
C VAL A 324 6.25 15.34 -26.54
N LEU A 325 5.41 15.78 -25.59
CA LEU A 325 5.32 15.15 -24.27
C LEU A 325 4.60 13.79 -24.33
N ASP A 326 4.99 12.91 -23.42
CA ASP A 326 4.23 11.69 -23.15
C ASP A 326 2.94 12.03 -22.39
N ILE A 327 1.84 11.37 -22.80
CA ILE A 327 0.58 11.40 -22.08
C ILE A 327 0.62 10.23 -21.12
N GLU A 328 0.52 10.49 -19.83
CA GLU A 328 0.73 9.48 -18.80
C GLU A 328 -0.39 9.52 -17.77
N ILE A 329 -0.75 8.35 -17.25
CA ILE A 329 -1.54 8.26 -16.03
C ILE A 329 -0.58 8.42 -14.87
N THR A 330 -0.87 9.35 -13.96
CA THR A 330 -0.05 9.55 -12.76
C THR A 330 -0.70 9.00 -11.50
N ASP A 331 -2.03 9.03 -11.44
CA ASP A 331 -2.79 8.63 -10.26
C ASP A 331 -4.12 8.00 -10.65
N ILE A 332 -4.55 7.04 -9.83
CA ILE A 332 -5.90 6.47 -9.86
C ILE A 332 -6.46 6.41 -8.45
N ASP A 333 -7.68 6.90 -8.28
CA ASP A 333 -8.45 6.73 -7.05
C ASP A 333 -9.73 5.93 -7.31
N ILE A 334 -10.06 5.03 -6.40
CA ILE A 334 -11.44 4.57 -6.20
C ILE A 334 -11.95 5.19 -4.91
N VAL A 335 -12.87 6.15 -5.03
CA VAL A 335 -13.48 6.84 -3.91
C VAL A 335 -14.79 6.17 -3.58
N VAL A 336 -14.89 5.69 -2.34
CA VAL A 336 -16.07 5.03 -1.80
C VAL A 336 -16.57 5.82 -0.61
N GLU A 337 -17.83 6.19 -0.66
CA GLU A 337 -18.50 7.00 0.34
C GLU A 337 -19.72 6.24 0.85
N TYR A 338 -19.88 6.17 2.17
CA TYR A 338 -20.95 5.44 2.84
C TYR A 338 -21.86 6.37 3.64
N LEU A 339 -23.14 6.02 3.75
CA LEU A 339 -24.02 6.66 4.71
C LEU A 339 -23.64 6.22 6.14
N PRO A 340 -23.65 7.14 7.13
CA PRO A 340 -23.39 6.79 8.53
C PRO A 340 -24.31 5.69 9.08
N HIS A 341 -25.54 5.63 8.58
CA HIS A 341 -26.50 4.55 8.78
C HIS A 341 -27.54 4.58 7.64
N LYS A 342 -28.40 3.57 7.57
CA LYS A 342 -29.50 3.51 6.58
C LYS A 342 -30.33 4.81 6.63
N ASN A 343 -30.55 5.42 5.47
CA ASN A 343 -31.27 6.69 5.28
C ASN A 343 -30.67 7.91 6.01
N ALA A 344 -29.41 7.87 6.44
CA ALA A 344 -28.75 9.04 7.01
C ALA A 344 -28.69 10.19 6.01
N ILE A 345 -28.74 11.42 6.52
CA ILE A 345 -28.40 12.62 5.75
C ILE A 345 -26.87 12.65 5.60
N ARG A 346 -26.40 13.06 4.42
CA ARG A 346 -24.98 13.25 4.13
C ARG A 346 -24.77 14.69 3.66
N ASP A 347 -23.79 15.34 4.27
CA ASP A 347 -23.40 16.73 3.98
C ASP A 347 -22.54 16.86 2.72
#